data_AF-A0A5R2N107-F1
#
_entry.id   AF-A0A5R2N107-F1
#
_cell.length_a   1.000
_cell.length_b   1.000
_cell.length_c   1.000
_cell.angle_alpha   90.00
_cell.angle_beta   90.00
_cell.angle_gamma   90.00
#
_symmetry.space_group_name_H-M   'P 1'
#
loop_
_entity.id
_entity.type
_entity.pdbx_description
1 polymer ?
#
loop_
_entity_poly.entity_id
_entity_poly.type
_entity_poly.pdbx_seq_one_letter_code
_entity_poly.pdbx_strand_id
1 'polypeptide(L)'
;ARNTFRNDPPLVGTGPMIVSEFQPGQFVRLASNKYFRMGQPPMAGMILNLFNTADPIAQGLKSGNLDYGYGITSAQWEDLSNHSDIRVGQSRVEQRNYLAFNTASGEGAGSTKALQDTAFRDAIGYAIDQKTIVDRAFRGRA
;
A
#
# COMPACT_ATOMS: atom_id res chain seq x y z
N ALA A 1 -9.54 19.07 -12.50
CA ALA A 1 -9.97 17.82 -13.20
C ALA A 1 -10.51 16.73 -12.27
N ARG A 2 -10.21 16.73 -10.95
CA ARG A 2 -10.77 15.73 -10.04
C ARG A 2 -12.21 16.15 -9.66
N ASN A 3 -13.22 15.36 -10.04
CA ASN A 3 -14.58 15.23 -9.42
C ASN A 3 -15.80 15.21 -10.35
N THR A 4 -15.70 15.29 -11.68
CA THR A 4 -16.92 15.39 -12.52
C THR A 4 -17.56 14.05 -12.93
N PHE A 5 -16.91 12.90 -12.70
CA PHE A 5 -17.43 11.58 -13.09
C PHE A 5 -17.20 10.56 -11.98
N ARG A 6 -17.90 10.73 -10.86
CA ARG A 6 -17.84 9.76 -9.75
C ARG A 6 -18.74 8.57 -10.07
N ASN A 7 -18.19 7.37 -9.97
CA ASN A 7 -18.97 6.14 -10.04
C ASN A 7 -19.37 5.78 -8.60
N ASP A 8 -20.64 5.95 -8.26
CA ASP A 8 -21.11 5.70 -6.91
C ASP A 8 -21.42 4.20 -6.71
N PRO A 9 -21.13 3.65 -5.52
CA PRO A 9 -21.51 2.27 -5.20
C PRO A 9 -23.04 2.05 -5.30
N PRO A 10 -23.49 0.85 -5.69
CA PRO A 10 -22.67 -0.32 -6.01
C PRO A 10 -21.98 -0.22 -7.37
N LEU A 11 -20.66 -0.47 -7.42
CA LEU A 11 -19.89 -0.39 -8.67
C LEU A 11 -20.12 -1.63 -9.53
N VAL A 12 -20.41 -1.47 -10.82
CA VAL A 12 -20.58 -2.60 -11.74
C VAL A 12 -19.23 -3.25 -12.05
N GLY A 13 -19.12 -4.56 -11.84
CA GLY A 13 -17.93 -5.35 -12.14
C GLY A 13 -18.24 -6.83 -12.34
N THR A 14 -17.29 -7.56 -12.91
CA THR A 14 -17.41 -9.01 -13.23
C THR A 14 -16.59 -9.90 -12.29
N GLY A 15 -15.94 -9.31 -11.29
CA GLY A 15 -15.17 -10.01 -10.27
C GLY A 15 -16.03 -10.71 -9.21
N PRO A 16 -15.41 -11.47 -8.29
CA PRO A 16 -16.12 -12.19 -7.23
C PRO A 16 -16.75 -11.26 -6.19
N MET A 17 -16.24 -10.04 -6.03
CA MET A 17 -16.72 -9.08 -5.05
C MET A 17 -17.10 -7.76 -5.73
N ILE A 18 -18.16 -7.13 -5.27
CA ILE A 18 -18.67 -5.84 -5.73
C ILE A 18 -18.47 -4.79 -4.64
N VAL A 19 -17.93 -3.62 -4.99
CA VAL A 19 -17.88 -2.48 -4.06
C VAL A 19 -19.30 -2.00 -3.82
N SER A 20 -19.80 -2.22 -2.61
CA SER A 20 -21.16 -1.85 -2.18
C SER A 20 -21.20 -0.52 -1.43
N GLU A 21 -20.08 -0.11 -0.84
CA GLU A 21 -19.94 1.15 -0.11
C GLU A 21 -18.48 1.62 -0.18
N PHE A 22 -18.28 2.93 -0.26
CA PHE A 22 -16.94 3.53 -0.21
C PHE A 22 -16.98 4.82 0.59
N GLN A 23 -16.20 4.86 1.68
CA GLN A 23 -15.96 6.05 2.46
C GLN A 23 -14.49 6.47 2.30
N PRO A 24 -14.20 7.55 1.54
CA PRO A 24 -12.84 7.98 1.24
C PRO A 24 -11.98 8.14 2.49
N GLY A 25 -10.79 7.55 2.45
CA GLY A 25 -9.81 7.58 3.55
C GLY A 25 -10.20 6.75 4.78
N GLN A 26 -11.33 6.02 4.75
CA GLN A 26 -11.77 5.19 5.87
C GLN A 26 -11.90 3.72 5.48
N PHE A 27 -12.85 3.38 4.60
CA PHE A 27 -13.05 1.98 4.22
C PHE A 27 -13.69 1.78 2.84
N VAL A 28 -13.53 0.57 2.32
CA VAL A 28 -14.28 0.04 1.17
C VAL A 28 -15.04 -1.21 1.62
N ARG A 29 -16.36 -1.23 1.44
CA ARG A 29 -17.18 -2.43 1.68
C ARG A 29 -17.35 -3.19 0.38
N LEU A 30 -17.07 -4.48 0.44
CA LEU A 30 -17.21 -5.42 -0.65
C LEU A 30 -18.29 -6.45 -0.30
N ALA A 31 -19.26 -6.62 -1.19
CA ALA A 31 -20.31 -7.63 -1.10
C ALA A 31 -20.06 -8.74 -2.13
N SER A 32 -20.43 -9.98 -1.79
CA SER A 32 -20.31 -11.13 -2.69
C SER A 32 -21.11 -10.93 -3.98
N ASN A 33 -20.49 -11.21 -5.14
CA ASN A 33 -21.15 -11.17 -6.43
C ASN A 33 -21.88 -12.49 -6.71
N LYS A 34 -23.21 -12.51 -6.51
CA LYS A 34 -24.06 -13.66 -6.84
C LYS A 34 -24.04 -14.06 -8.33
N TYR A 35 -23.61 -13.16 -9.22
CA TYR A 35 -23.50 -13.39 -10.66
C TYR A 35 -22.07 -13.70 -11.10
N PHE A 36 -21.16 -13.99 -10.17
CA PHE A 36 -19.79 -14.33 -10.54
C PHE A 36 -19.78 -15.61 -11.39
N ARG A 37 -19.02 -15.58 -12.48
CA ARG A 37 -18.98 -16.65 -13.50
C ARG A 37 -18.60 -18.04 -12.98
N MET A 38 -17.93 -18.11 -11.82
CA MET A 38 -17.54 -19.37 -11.17
C MET A 38 -18.50 -19.77 -10.04
N GLY A 39 -19.68 -19.15 -9.98
CA GLY A 39 -20.62 -19.29 -8.87
C GLY A 39 -20.40 -18.26 -7.77
N GLN A 40 -21.38 -18.12 -6.88
CA GLN A 40 -21.31 -17.18 -5.76
C GLN A 40 -20.13 -17.54 -4.83
N PRO A 41 -19.22 -16.58 -4.52
CA PRO A 41 -18.16 -16.82 -3.57
C PRO A 41 -18.68 -17.24 -2.19
N PRO A 42 -17.98 -18.16 -1.48
CA PRO A 42 -18.41 -18.64 -0.17
C PRO A 42 -18.33 -17.55 0.92
N MET A 43 -17.50 -16.54 0.71
CA MET A 43 -17.40 -15.37 1.57
C MET A 43 -18.54 -14.40 1.29
N ALA A 44 -19.26 -13.97 2.33
CA ALA A 44 -20.38 -13.03 2.21
C ALA A 44 -19.93 -11.61 1.79
N GLY A 45 -18.75 -11.19 2.25
CA GLY A 45 -18.26 -9.83 2.10
C GLY A 45 -16.91 -9.64 2.76
N MET A 46 -16.30 -8.47 2.56
CA MET A 46 -15.15 -8.01 3.33
C MET A 46 -15.19 -6.48 3.46
N ILE A 47 -14.53 -5.96 4.49
CA ILE A 47 -14.31 -4.52 4.67
C ILE A 47 -12.81 -4.27 4.60
N LEU A 48 -12.39 -3.46 3.64
CA LEU A 48 -11.01 -3.01 3.54
C LEU A 48 -10.89 -1.68 4.28
N ASN A 49 -10.31 -1.71 5.48
CA ASN A 49 -10.00 -0.50 6.23
C ASN A 49 -8.72 0.15 5.69
N LEU A 50 -8.76 1.47 5.50
CA LEU A 50 -7.67 2.26 4.95
C LEU A 50 -6.93 2.96 6.09
N PHE A 51 -5.66 2.61 6.27
CA PHE A 51 -4.78 3.21 7.27
C PHE A 51 -3.60 3.90 6.60
N ASN A 52 -3.18 5.03 7.16
CA ASN A 52 -2.01 5.77 6.67
C ASN A 52 -0.68 5.27 7.29
N THR A 53 -0.76 4.47 8.34
CA THR A 53 0.37 3.88 9.04
C THR A 53 0.08 2.41 9.33
N ALA A 54 1.13 1.65 9.63
CA ALA A 54 0.99 0.22 9.88
C ALA A 54 0.61 -0.11 11.34
N ASP A 55 0.75 0.83 12.29
CA ASP A 55 0.47 0.57 13.71
C ASP A 55 -0.99 0.14 13.97
N PRO A 56 -2.02 0.81 13.40
CA PRO A 56 -3.40 0.36 13.54
C PRO A 56 -3.64 -1.04 12.98
N ILE A 57 -2.90 -1.44 11.94
CA ILE A 57 -2.98 -2.79 11.36
C ILE A 57 -2.45 -3.81 12.38
N ALA A 58 -1.26 -3.59 12.92
CA ALA A 58 -0.66 -4.50 13.90
C ALA A 58 -1.52 -4.62 15.17
N GLN A 59 -2.07 -3.52 15.68
CA GLN A 59 -2.95 -3.55 16.85
C GLN A 59 -4.29 -4.23 16.55
N GLY A 60 -4.89 -3.96 15.39
CA GLY A 60 -6.13 -4.60 14.97
C GLY A 60 -5.99 -6.11 14.80
N LEU A 61 -4.84 -6.59 14.31
CA LEU A 61 -4.52 -8.01 14.25
C LEU A 61 -4.40 -8.62 15.66
N LYS A 62 -3.65 -7.98 16.56
CA LYS A 62 -3.47 -8.46 17.95
C LYS A 62 -4.77 -8.50 18.74
N SER A 63 -5.68 -7.55 18.51
CA SER A 63 -6.97 -7.52 19.21
C SER A 63 -8.03 -8.42 18.57
N GLY A 64 -7.74 -9.03 17.41
CA GLY A 64 -8.73 -9.79 16.63
C GLY A 64 -9.78 -8.92 15.91
N ASN A 65 -9.58 -7.60 15.84
CA ASN A 65 -10.47 -6.69 15.11
C ASN A 65 -10.22 -6.74 13.59
N LEU A 66 -9.05 -7.23 13.17
CA LEU A 66 -8.70 -7.45 11.78
C LEU A 66 -8.33 -8.92 11.57
N ASP A 67 -8.91 -9.55 10.55
CA ASP A 67 -8.56 -10.92 10.15
C ASP A 67 -7.28 -10.97 9.29
N TYR A 68 -6.94 -9.85 8.63
CA TYR A 68 -5.83 -9.77 7.68
C TYR A 68 -5.21 -8.36 7.65
N GLY A 69 -3.89 -8.30 7.53
CA GLY A 69 -3.12 -7.06 7.41
C GLY A 69 -2.08 -7.13 6.30
N TYR A 70 -1.91 -6.02 5.58
CA TYR A 70 -0.92 -5.88 4.51
C TYR A 70 -0.11 -4.59 4.70
N GLY A 71 1.16 -4.60 4.30
CA GLY A 71 2.02 -3.40 4.36
C GLY A 71 2.53 -3.07 5.76
N ILE A 72 2.74 -4.09 6.61
CA ILE A 72 3.39 -3.91 7.91
C ILE A 72 4.90 -3.68 7.76
N THR A 73 5.50 -3.02 8.75
CA THR A 73 6.95 -2.79 8.81
C THR A 73 7.71 -4.06 9.22
N SER A 74 9.02 -4.11 8.95
CA SER A 74 9.89 -5.21 9.42
C SER A 74 9.88 -5.36 10.94
N ALA A 75 9.70 -4.27 11.69
CA ALA A 75 9.61 -4.30 13.15
C ALA A 75 8.30 -4.95 13.63
N GLN A 76 7.17 -4.59 13.03
CA GLN A 76 5.87 -5.20 13.33
C GLN A 76 5.80 -6.65 12.87
N TRP A 77 6.47 -6.99 11.75
CA TRP A 77 6.60 -8.38 11.31
C TRP A 77 7.23 -9.24 12.41
N GLU A 78 8.33 -8.77 13.01
CA GLU A 78 9.05 -9.48 14.08
C GLU A 78 8.20 -9.62 15.35
N ASP A 79 7.55 -8.53 15.75
CA ASP A 79 6.64 -8.50 16.91
C ASP A 79 5.43 -9.44 16.73
N LEU A 80 4.73 -9.37 15.59
CA LEU A 80 3.57 -10.21 15.29
C LEU A 80 3.93 -11.69 15.12
N SER A 81 5.17 -12.00 14.71
CA SER A 81 5.64 -13.39 14.56
C SER A 81 5.76 -14.13 15.89
N ASN A 82 5.80 -13.40 17.02
CA ASN A 82 5.82 -13.99 18.36
C ASN A 82 4.40 -14.27 18.91
N HIS A 83 3.35 -13.87 18.20
CA HIS A 83 1.97 -14.08 18.64
C HIS A 83 1.45 -15.45 18.15
N SER A 84 0.99 -16.30 19.08
CA SER A 84 0.60 -17.70 18.77
C SER A 84 -0.50 -17.83 17.72
N ASP A 85 -1.41 -16.86 17.70
CA ASP A 85 -2.62 -16.91 16.86
C ASP A 85 -2.43 -16.21 15.51
N ILE A 86 -1.27 -15.62 15.25
CA ILE A 86 -1.01 -14.83 14.04
C ILE A 86 0.04 -15.54 13.18
N ARG A 87 -0.29 -15.76 11.92
CA ARG A 87 0.67 -16.24 10.91
C ARG A 87 1.18 -15.07 10.10
N VAL A 88 2.49 -14.87 10.11
CA VAL A 88 3.13 -13.80 9.34
C VAL A 88 3.84 -14.41 8.12
N GLY A 89 3.55 -13.87 6.94
CA GLY A 89 4.16 -14.26 5.68
C GLY A 89 5.10 -13.18 5.14
N GLN A 90 6.03 -13.58 4.27
CA GLN A 90 6.83 -12.67 3.45
C GLN A 90 6.81 -13.18 2.00
N SER A 91 6.53 -12.28 1.06
CA SER A 91 6.57 -12.57 -0.37
C SER A 91 7.26 -11.43 -1.10
N ARG A 92 8.07 -11.77 -2.10
CA ARG A 92 8.63 -10.78 -3.02
C ARG A 92 7.52 -10.29 -3.94
N VAL A 93 7.38 -8.98 -4.03
CA VAL A 93 6.44 -8.32 -4.94
C VAL A 93 7.24 -7.52 -5.97
N GLU A 94 6.66 -7.29 -7.14
CA GLU A 94 7.24 -6.44 -8.19
C GLU A 94 7.02 -4.95 -7.85
N GLN A 95 7.53 -4.53 -6.69
CA GLN A 95 7.52 -3.16 -6.21
C GLN A 95 8.96 -2.65 -6.09
N ARG A 96 9.18 -1.39 -6.46
CA ARG A 96 10.46 -0.71 -6.29
C ARG A 96 10.25 0.63 -5.62
N ASN A 97 11.04 0.90 -4.57
CA ASN A 97 11.14 2.23 -3.99
C ASN A 97 12.20 3.02 -4.77
N TYR A 98 11.87 4.23 -5.20
CA TYR A 98 12.79 5.10 -5.91
C TYR A 98 12.57 6.56 -5.53
N LEU A 99 13.64 7.34 -5.63
CA LEU A 99 13.58 8.79 -5.55
C LEU A 99 13.50 9.34 -6.98
N ALA A 100 12.42 10.03 -7.30
CA ALA A 100 12.29 10.71 -8.59
C ALA A 100 12.71 12.17 -8.47
N PHE A 101 13.41 12.66 -9.50
CA PHE A 101 13.81 14.06 -9.58
C PHE A 101 12.86 14.82 -10.51
N ASN A 102 12.42 16.00 -10.07
CA ASN A 102 11.73 16.93 -10.96
C ASN A 102 12.77 17.61 -11.88
N THR A 103 12.81 17.18 -13.14
CA THR A 103 13.76 17.69 -14.15
C THR A 103 13.16 18.74 -15.07
N ALA A 104 11.93 19.19 -14.81
CA ALA A 104 11.26 20.18 -15.64
C ALA A 104 11.92 21.56 -15.53
N SER A 105 11.92 22.30 -16.64
CA SER A 105 12.21 23.73 -16.65
C SER A 105 10.93 24.51 -16.33
N GLY A 106 10.95 25.38 -15.33
CA GLY A 106 9.82 26.26 -14.98
C GLY A 106 9.60 26.41 -13.48
N GLU A 107 8.47 26.99 -13.12
CA GLU A 107 8.06 27.22 -11.74
C GLU A 107 7.29 26.02 -11.19
N GLY A 108 7.52 25.67 -9.92
CA GLY A 108 6.86 24.57 -9.24
C GLY A 108 7.67 24.07 -8.05
N ALA A 109 7.00 23.38 -7.12
CA ALA A 109 7.66 22.80 -5.97
C ALA A 109 8.74 21.78 -6.41
N GLY A 110 9.94 21.93 -5.84
CA GLY A 110 11.08 21.07 -6.17
C GLY A 110 11.73 21.34 -7.53
N SER A 111 11.33 22.40 -8.25
CA SER A 111 12.02 22.81 -9.49
C SER A 111 13.34 23.51 -9.17
N THR A 112 14.44 23.03 -9.75
CA THR A 112 15.76 23.64 -9.64
C THR A 112 16.60 23.33 -10.88
N LYS A 113 17.46 24.28 -11.27
CA LYS A 113 18.42 24.06 -12.38
C LYS A 113 19.39 22.93 -12.08
N ALA A 114 19.72 22.68 -10.80
CA ALA A 114 20.65 21.62 -10.43
C ALA A 114 20.14 20.22 -10.83
N LEU A 115 18.85 19.94 -10.62
CA LEU A 115 18.25 18.65 -10.96
C LEU A 115 18.05 18.46 -12.48
N GLN A 116 18.18 19.51 -13.29
CA GLN A 116 18.18 19.40 -14.76
C GLN A 116 19.49 18.81 -15.26
N ASP A 117 20.61 19.03 -14.55
CA ASP A 117 21.90 18.44 -14.87
C ASP A 117 21.94 16.95 -14.50
N THR A 118 22.25 16.11 -15.49
CA THR A 118 22.39 14.66 -15.30
C THR A 118 23.55 14.31 -14.37
N ALA A 119 24.68 15.02 -14.48
CA ALA A 119 25.85 14.76 -13.64
C ALA A 119 25.55 15.03 -12.16
N PHE A 120 24.73 16.04 -11.86
CA PHE A 120 24.29 16.32 -10.50
C PHE A 120 23.37 15.22 -9.94
N ARG A 121 22.46 14.67 -10.76
CA ARG A 121 21.61 13.54 -10.34
C ARG A 121 22.42 12.27 -10.10
N ASP A 122 23.42 12.01 -10.94
CA ASP A 122 24.35 10.89 -10.74
C ASP A 122 25.13 11.06 -9.44
N ALA A 123 25.62 12.27 -9.14
CA ALA A 123 26.31 12.58 -7.89
C ALA A 123 25.43 12.33 -6.65
N ILE A 124 24.14 12.70 -6.69
CA ILE A 124 23.19 12.34 -5.62
C ILE A 124 23.04 10.82 -5.51
N GLY A 125 22.92 10.12 -6.64
CA GLY A 125 22.84 8.66 -6.68
C GLY A 125 24.02 7.99 -6.00
N TYR A 126 25.25 8.46 -6.27
CA TYR A 126 26.48 7.97 -5.62
C TYR A 126 26.57 8.31 -4.13
N ALA A 127 25.98 9.45 -3.72
CA ALA A 127 25.99 9.87 -2.32
C ALA A 127 25.01 9.08 -1.44
N ILE A 128 24.01 8.39 -2.03
CA ILE A 128 23.03 7.60 -1.29
C ILE A 128 23.56 6.18 -1.05
N ASP A 129 23.86 5.87 0.21
CA ASP A 129 24.18 4.51 0.62
C ASP A 129 22.91 3.64 0.72
N GLN A 130 22.59 2.98 -0.38
CA GLN A 130 21.45 2.06 -0.45
C GLN A 130 21.59 0.88 0.52
N LYS A 131 22.81 0.40 0.77
CA LYS A 131 23.03 -0.72 1.69
C LYS A 131 22.67 -0.32 3.11
N THR A 132 23.11 0.84 3.57
CA THR A 132 22.74 1.36 4.89
C THR A 132 21.22 1.53 5.04
N ILE A 133 20.51 1.95 3.99
CA ILE A 133 19.04 2.03 4.00
C ILE A 133 18.41 0.65 4.19
N VAL A 134 18.85 -0.36 3.40
CA VAL A 134 18.35 -1.73 3.51
C VAL A 134 18.60 -2.29 4.92
N ASP A 135 19.80 -2.12 5.45
CA ASP A 135 20.20 -2.67 6.73
C ASP A 135 19.45 -2.02 7.90
N ARG A 136 19.28 -0.69 7.89
CA ARG A 136 18.69 0.05 9.03
C ARG A 136 17.17 0.22 8.94
N ALA A 137 16.66 0.63 7.78
CA ALA A 137 15.23 0.93 7.63
C ALA A 137 14.41 -0.34 7.38
N PHE A 138 14.94 -1.25 6.55
CA PHE A 138 14.25 -2.49 6.18
C PHE A 138 14.69 -3.71 7.00
N ARG A 139 15.69 -3.57 7.88
CA ARG A 139 16.28 -4.68 8.66
C ARG A 139 16.72 -5.85 7.78
N GLY A 140 17.31 -5.54 6.62
CA GLY A 140 17.79 -6.54 5.65
C GLY A 140 16.70 -7.18 4.79
N ARG A 141 15.45 -6.67 4.82
CA ARG A 141 14.28 -7.23 4.11
C ARG A 141 13.73 -6.32 3.00
N ALA A 142 14.63 -5.59 2.32
CA ALA A 142 14.26 -4.72 1.21
C ALA A 142 13.88 -5.51 -0.05
#